data_AF-A2EE73-F1
#
_entry.id   AF-A2EE73-F1
#
_cell.length_a   1.000
_cell.length_b   1.000
_cell.length_c   1.000
_cell.angle_alpha   90.00
_cell.angle_beta   90.00
_cell.angle_gamma   90.00
#
_symmetry.space_group_name_H-M   'P 1'
#
loop_
_entity.id
_entity.type
_entity.pdbx_description
1 polymer ?
#
loop_
_entity_poly.entity_id
_entity_poly.type
_entity_poly.pdbx_seq_one_letter_code
_entity_poly.pdbx_strand_id
1 'polypeptide(L)'
;MQSRLIDPSKPIKYYSIYTQMRLNGQGGMEISYPEDACEQEIISIAEEAMNLEHNQNRIPIFINVKDNSISFMPKDGQLKNFDIKSKKIQLQDRYINSKIVAPKAEIELTIDITSKISKIVGKFFDKEVASLKDYYTLFSLEDPENPRPLDPRKPLFNCTLAFDRLVLKRYLWIFPPHLMTNVDSAWLMYSDCRSYIFEHEELDIP
;
A
#
# COMPACT_ATOMS: atom_id res chain seq x y z
N MET A 1 -10.86 21.46 15.75
CA MET A 1 -10.22 22.38 14.79
C MET A 1 -9.69 23.59 15.55
N GLN A 2 -8.37 23.68 15.77
CA GLN A 2 -7.76 24.94 16.20
C GLN A 2 -7.51 25.77 14.94
N SER A 3 -8.19 26.92 14.81
CA SER A 3 -7.96 27.86 13.71
C SER A 3 -6.55 28.43 13.82
N ARG A 4 -5.70 28.23 12.80
CA ARG A 4 -4.40 28.90 12.72
C ARG A 4 -4.64 30.41 12.61
N LEU A 5 -3.96 31.19 13.45
CA LEU A 5 -3.85 32.64 13.27
C LEU A 5 -2.93 32.88 12.07
N ILE A 6 -3.52 33.10 10.91
CA ILE A 6 -2.81 33.49 9.69
C ILE A 6 -2.39 34.96 9.88
N ASP A 7 -1.09 35.24 9.82
CA ASP A 7 -0.57 36.61 9.76
C ASP A 7 -1.01 37.24 8.42
N PRO A 8 -1.93 38.22 8.42
CA PRO A 8 -2.48 38.76 7.18
C PRO A 8 -1.47 39.58 6.37
N SER A 9 -0.27 39.82 6.90
CA SER A 9 0.77 40.65 6.25
C SER A 9 1.65 39.89 5.25
N LYS A 10 1.60 38.54 5.21
CA LYS A 10 2.40 37.74 4.28
C LYS A 10 1.54 37.17 3.15
N PRO A 11 1.95 37.36 1.87
CA PRO A 11 1.25 36.73 0.76
C PRO A 11 1.38 35.21 0.86
N ILE A 12 0.25 34.51 0.93
CA ILE A 12 0.18 33.05 0.87
C ILE A 12 0.54 32.63 -0.56
N LYS A 13 1.56 31.80 -0.71
CA LYS A 13 1.90 31.20 -2.01
C LYS A 13 1.11 29.92 -2.20
N TYR A 14 0.80 29.63 -3.47
CA TYR A 14 0.04 28.45 -3.86
C TYR A 14 0.83 27.61 -4.86
N TYR A 15 0.61 26.30 -4.82
CA TYR A 15 1.04 25.35 -5.84
C TYR A 15 -0.20 24.87 -6.61
N SER A 16 -0.14 24.92 -7.95
CA SER A 16 -1.10 24.19 -8.79
C SER A 16 -0.61 22.76 -8.95
N ILE A 17 -1.42 21.78 -8.53
CA ILE A 17 -1.04 20.37 -8.52
C ILE A 17 -2.19 19.56 -9.12
N TYR A 18 -1.87 18.70 -10.09
CA TYR A 18 -2.85 17.76 -10.63
C TYR A 18 -3.27 16.75 -9.55
N THR A 19 -4.57 16.66 -9.30
CA THR A 19 -5.16 15.85 -8.23
C THR A 19 -6.23 14.91 -8.79
N GLN A 20 -6.27 13.66 -8.32
CA GLN A 20 -7.20 12.62 -8.79
C GLN A 20 -7.63 11.67 -7.65
N MET A 21 -8.70 10.89 -7.87
CA MET A 21 -9.22 9.91 -6.88
C MET A 21 -8.70 8.47 -7.04
N ARG A 22 -8.21 8.07 -8.22
CA ARG A 22 -7.71 6.70 -8.48
C ARG A 22 -6.62 6.72 -9.54
N LEU A 23 -5.68 5.76 -9.51
CA LEU A 23 -4.84 5.50 -10.67
C LEU A 23 -5.74 5.00 -11.80
N ASN A 24 -5.62 5.63 -12.96
CA ASN A 24 -6.33 5.29 -14.19
C ASN A 24 -7.83 5.66 -14.20
N GLY A 25 -8.32 6.41 -13.22
CA GLY A 25 -9.66 7.01 -13.29
C GLY A 25 -9.68 8.24 -14.19
N GLN A 26 -10.70 8.37 -15.05
CA GLN A 26 -11.07 9.67 -15.61
C GLN A 26 -11.55 10.57 -14.45
N GLY A 27 -11.15 11.85 -14.45
CA GLY A 27 -11.64 12.83 -13.48
C GLY A 27 -10.60 13.37 -12.49
N GLY A 28 -9.38 13.64 -12.94
CA GLY A 28 -8.46 14.51 -12.20
C GLY A 28 -8.53 15.95 -12.69
N MET A 29 -8.09 16.90 -11.87
CA MET A 29 -8.02 18.32 -12.22
C MET A 29 -6.86 19.01 -11.52
N GLU A 30 -6.45 20.16 -12.05
CA GLU A 30 -5.51 21.03 -11.36
C GLU A 30 -6.21 21.75 -10.20
N ILE A 31 -5.62 21.67 -9.01
CA ILE A 31 -6.12 22.30 -7.79
C ILE A 31 -5.00 23.15 -7.19
N SER A 32 -5.36 24.34 -6.72
CA SER A 32 -4.45 25.26 -6.05
C SER A 32 -4.41 24.98 -4.55
N TYR A 33 -3.23 24.64 -4.03
CA TYR A 33 -3.00 24.36 -2.61
C TYR A 33 -2.07 25.40 -1.98
N PRO A 34 -2.35 25.90 -0.77
CA PRO A 34 -1.41 26.72 -0.01
C PRO A 34 -0.06 25.99 0.18
N GLU A 35 1.06 26.70 0.08
CA GLU A 35 2.39 26.08 0.22
C GLU A 35 2.62 25.47 1.61
N ASP A 36 1.93 25.97 2.64
CA ASP A 36 2.02 25.48 4.02
C ASP A 36 0.88 24.51 4.39
N ALA A 37 0.09 24.08 3.41
CA ALA A 37 -1.00 23.14 3.62
C ALA A 37 -0.48 21.83 4.24
N CYS A 38 -1.15 21.40 5.30
CA CYS A 38 -0.98 20.10 5.93
C CYS A 38 -1.90 19.05 5.30
N GLU A 39 -1.78 17.80 5.75
CA GLU A 39 -2.43 16.65 5.10
C GLU A 39 -3.95 16.81 5.05
N GLN A 40 -4.53 17.25 6.17
CA GLN A 40 -5.97 17.46 6.31
C GLN A 40 -6.48 18.63 5.46
N GLU A 41 -5.68 19.69 5.31
CA GLU A 41 -6.02 20.83 4.45
C GLU A 41 -6.01 20.42 2.99
N ILE A 42 -5.00 19.64 2.56
CA ILE A 42 -4.94 19.08 1.20
C ILE A 42 -6.18 18.23 0.91
N ILE A 43 -6.52 17.31 1.81
CA ILE A 43 -7.70 16.45 1.65
C ILE A 43 -8.97 17.31 1.54
N SER A 44 -9.18 18.26 2.46
CA SER A 44 -10.39 19.08 2.49
C SER A 44 -10.54 19.93 1.22
N ILE A 45 -9.45 20.57 0.76
CA ILE A 45 -9.45 21.37 -0.47
C ILE A 45 -9.75 20.49 -1.69
N ALA A 46 -9.13 19.31 -1.75
CA ALA A 46 -9.33 18.38 -2.86
C ALA A 46 -10.77 17.83 -2.88
N GLU A 47 -11.33 17.51 -1.71
CA GLU A 47 -12.72 17.07 -1.57
C GLU A 47 -13.73 18.11 -2.04
N GLU A 48 -13.55 19.36 -1.63
CA GLU A 48 -14.41 20.48 -2.04
C GLU A 48 -14.32 20.71 -3.56
N ALA A 49 -13.10 20.82 -4.10
CA ALA A 49 -12.89 21.09 -5.52
C ALA A 49 -13.41 19.97 -6.43
N MET A 50 -13.31 18.71 -5.99
CA MET A 50 -13.77 17.54 -6.74
C MET A 50 -15.22 17.14 -6.41
N ASN A 51 -15.93 17.91 -5.57
CA ASN A 51 -17.30 17.63 -5.12
C ASN A 51 -17.46 16.22 -4.51
N LEU A 52 -16.53 15.85 -3.63
CA LEU A 52 -16.50 14.55 -2.95
C LEU A 52 -17.08 14.68 -1.54
N GLU A 53 -17.73 13.63 -1.08
CA GLU A 53 -18.09 13.51 0.33
C GLU A 53 -16.83 13.43 1.20
N HIS A 54 -16.85 14.15 2.33
CA HIS A 54 -15.76 14.18 3.28
C HIS A 54 -15.49 12.79 3.86
N ASN A 55 -14.23 12.34 3.81
CA ASN A 55 -13.83 11.06 4.38
C ASN A 55 -12.57 11.22 5.27
N GLN A 56 -12.75 11.07 6.58
CA GLN A 56 -11.65 11.14 7.56
C GLN A 56 -10.57 10.06 7.38
N ASN A 57 -10.86 9.00 6.63
CA ASN A 57 -9.93 7.93 6.33
C ASN A 57 -9.24 8.11 4.98
N ARG A 58 -9.45 9.22 4.27
CA ARG A 58 -8.76 9.51 3.03
C ARG A 58 -7.33 9.97 3.32
N ILE A 59 -6.39 9.55 2.49
CA ILE A 59 -4.98 9.95 2.56
C ILE A 59 -4.52 10.47 1.20
N PRO A 60 -3.65 11.48 1.15
CA PRO A 60 -3.00 11.91 -0.08
C PRO A 60 -1.75 11.08 -0.36
N ILE A 61 -1.70 10.54 -1.57
CA ILE A 61 -0.56 9.81 -2.13
C ILE A 61 0.10 10.72 -3.17
N PHE A 62 1.39 11.02 -2.99
CA PHE A 62 2.13 11.88 -3.91
C PHE A 62 2.93 11.02 -4.88
N ILE A 63 2.54 11.06 -6.15
CA ILE A 63 3.14 10.23 -7.20
C ILE A 63 4.02 11.12 -8.07
N ASN A 64 5.29 10.77 -8.19
CA ASN A 64 6.22 11.43 -9.09
C ASN A 64 5.85 11.14 -10.55
N VAL A 65 5.71 12.18 -11.36
CA VAL A 65 5.25 12.10 -12.74
C VAL A 65 6.29 11.44 -13.66
N LYS A 66 7.58 11.49 -13.30
CA LYS A 66 8.66 10.97 -14.16
C LYS A 66 8.86 9.47 -14.05
N ASP A 67 8.84 8.94 -12.83
CA ASP A 67 9.21 7.55 -12.53
C ASP A 67 8.09 6.78 -11.82
N ASN A 68 6.92 7.41 -11.62
CA ASN A 68 5.80 6.87 -10.83
C ASN A 68 6.17 6.47 -9.40
N SER A 69 7.32 6.94 -8.88
CA SER A 69 7.70 6.72 -7.49
C SER A 69 6.71 7.40 -6.56
N ILE A 70 6.40 6.72 -5.46
CA ILE A 70 5.36 7.14 -4.53
C ILE A 70 6.02 7.73 -3.29
N SER A 71 5.47 8.82 -2.80
CA SER A 71 5.87 9.47 -1.56
C SER A 71 4.65 9.94 -0.79
N PHE A 72 4.83 10.13 0.51
CA PHE A 72 3.75 10.50 1.43
C PHE A 72 4.22 11.68 2.26
N MET A 73 3.27 12.54 2.60
CA MET A 73 3.57 13.62 3.51
C MET A 73 3.71 13.08 4.94
N PRO A 74 4.74 13.47 5.70
CA PRO A 74 4.81 13.20 7.12
C PRO A 74 3.60 13.81 7.83
N LYS A 75 3.21 13.25 8.98
CA LYS A 75 2.07 13.75 9.76
C LYS A 75 2.15 15.25 10.09
N ASP A 76 3.37 15.75 10.30
CA ASP A 76 3.64 17.17 10.60
C ASP A 76 4.23 17.92 9.38
N GLY A 77 4.15 17.30 8.20
CA GLY A 77 4.67 17.84 6.95
C GLY A 77 3.81 18.98 6.41
N GLN A 78 4.46 19.86 5.66
CA GLN A 78 3.85 20.92 4.87
C GLN A 78 4.27 20.77 3.41
N LEU A 79 3.42 21.15 2.46
CA LEU A 79 3.71 21.03 1.03
C LEU A 79 5.03 21.66 0.59
N LYS A 80 5.41 22.80 1.14
CA LYS A 80 6.66 23.51 0.81
C LYS A 80 7.92 22.70 1.12
N ASN A 81 7.82 21.70 2.00
CA ASN A 81 8.92 20.81 2.34
C ASN A 81 9.02 19.62 1.36
N PHE A 82 8.15 19.55 0.36
CA PHE A 82 8.09 18.50 -0.66
C PHE A 82 8.51 19.04 -2.02
N ASP A 83 9.24 18.22 -2.80
CA ASP A 83 9.41 18.47 -4.23
C ASP A 83 8.09 18.21 -4.95
N ILE A 84 7.20 19.19 -4.93
CA ILE A 84 5.82 19.04 -5.40
C ILE A 84 5.66 19.30 -6.90
N LYS A 85 6.61 20.01 -7.51
CA LYS A 85 6.57 20.38 -8.94
C LYS A 85 6.60 19.18 -9.88
N SER A 86 7.19 18.08 -9.42
CA SER A 86 7.32 16.82 -10.15
C SER A 86 6.23 15.82 -9.79
N LYS A 87 5.21 16.20 -9.01
CA LYS A 87 4.27 15.27 -8.40
C LYS A 87 2.82 15.61 -8.73
N LYS A 88 2.00 14.55 -8.77
CA LYS A 88 0.55 14.61 -8.71
C LYS A 88 0.06 14.07 -7.37
N ILE A 89 -1.10 14.53 -6.93
CA ILE A 89 -1.76 14.03 -5.73
C ILE A 89 -2.83 13.02 -6.14
N GLN A 90 -2.83 11.86 -5.50
CA GLN A 90 -3.94 10.94 -5.55
C GLN A 90 -4.57 10.84 -4.16
N LEU A 91 -5.85 11.13 -4.08
CA LEU A 91 -6.64 10.83 -2.89
C LEU A 91 -6.97 9.34 -2.88
N GLN A 92 -6.72 8.67 -1.76
CA GLN A 92 -6.96 7.23 -1.62
C GLN A 92 -7.60 6.95 -0.25
N ASP A 93 -8.59 6.08 -0.21
CA ASP A 93 -9.13 5.61 1.07
C ASP A 93 -8.09 4.71 1.77
N ARG A 94 -7.84 4.98 3.06
CA ARG A 94 -6.87 4.25 3.90
C ARG A 94 -7.24 2.78 4.10
N TYR A 95 -8.54 2.51 4.23
CA TYR A 95 -9.06 1.17 4.46
C TYR A 95 -9.68 0.66 3.17
N ILE A 96 -9.10 -0.39 2.60
CA ILE A 96 -9.53 -0.97 1.33
C ILE A 96 -9.95 -2.41 1.54
N ASN A 97 -11.07 -2.81 0.96
CA ASN A 97 -11.43 -4.22 0.89
C ASN A 97 -10.56 -4.90 -0.17
N SER A 98 -9.73 -5.83 0.26
CA SER A 98 -8.77 -6.52 -0.57
C SER A 98 -9.06 -8.01 -0.57
N LYS A 99 -8.81 -8.63 -1.72
CA LYS A 99 -8.93 -10.06 -1.92
C LYS A 99 -7.56 -10.74 -1.73
N ILE A 100 -7.47 -11.37 -0.57
CA ILE A 100 -6.52 -12.34 -0.01
C ILE A 100 -6.33 -13.68 -0.72
N VAL A 101 -5.58 -13.84 -1.81
CA VAL A 101 -5.36 -15.19 -2.37
C VAL A 101 -4.30 -15.92 -1.53
N ALA A 102 -4.70 -16.95 -0.77
CA ALA A 102 -3.82 -17.80 0.03
C ALA A 102 -3.87 -19.26 -0.47
N PRO A 103 -2.92 -20.14 -0.09
CA PRO A 103 -2.82 -21.49 -0.65
C PRO A 103 -4.09 -22.36 -0.56
N LYS A 104 -4.95 -22.14 0.44
CA LYS A 104 -6.15 -22.95 0.69
C LYS A 104 -7.46 -22.19 0.54
N ALA A 105 -7.42 -20.87 0.39
CA ALA A 105 -8.60 -20.03 0.45
C ALA A 105 -8.35 -18.67 -0.18
N GLU A 106 -9.45 -18.05 -0.61
CA GLU A 106 -9.47 -16.64 -0.94
C GLU A 106 -10.27 -15.90 0.13
N ILE A 107 -9.66 -14.89 0.74
CA ILE A 107 -10.19 -14.22 1.92
C ILE A 107 -10.38 -12.74 1.60
N GLU A 108 -11.59 -12.22 1.75
CA GLU A 108 -11.82 -10.78 1.68
C GLU A 108 -11.55 -10.14 3.04
N LEU A 109 -10.70 -9.11 3.05
CA LEU A 109 -10.25 -8.43 4.26
C LEU A 109 -10.16 -6.92 4.02
N THR A 110 -10.70 -6.14 4.96
CA THR A 110 -10.42 -4.72 5.02
C THR A 110 -9.00 -4.50 5.54
N ILE A 111 -8.13 -3.99 4.67
CA ILE A 111 -6.72 -3.71 4.96
C ILE A 111 -6.49 -2.22 5.14
N ASP A 112 -5.73 -1.86 6.16
CA ASP A 112 -5.18 -0.52 6.33
C ASP A 112 -3.92 -0.41 5.46
N ILE A 113 -3.97 0.32 4.35
CA ILE A 113 -2.84 0.42 3.42
C ILE A 113 -1.63 1.14 4.05
N THR A 114 -1.83 1.83 5.18
CA THR A 114 -0.77 2.50 5.96
C THR A 114 -0.07 1.56 6.95
N SER A 115 -0.63 0.38 7.18
CA SER A 115 -0.01 -0.63 8.02
C SER A 115 1.14 -1.33 7.30
N LYS A 116 2.17 -1.72 8.06
CA LYS A 116 3.26 -2.58 7.55
C LYS A 116 2.70 -3.88 7.00
N ILE A 117 3.25 -4.35 5.89
CA ILE A 117 2.85 -5.61 5.26
C ILE A 117 2.99 -6.79 6.23
N SER A 118 4.05 -6.86 7.04
CA SER A 118 4.21 -7.91 8.06
C SER A 118 3.08 -7.96 9.09
N LYS A 119 2.48 -6.81 9.42
CA LYS A 119 1.32 -6.73 10.31
C LYS A 119 0.05 -7.27 9.64
N ILE A 120 -0.10 -7.04 8.34
CA ILE A 120 -1.22 -7.58 7.54
C ILE A 120 -1.06 -9.10 7.41
N VAL A 121 0.13 -9.57 7.04
CA VAL A 121 0.49 -10.99 6.93
C VAL A 121 0.25 -11.73 8.25
N GLY A 122 0.64 -11.13 9.38
CA GLY A 122 0.44 -11.73 10.70
C GLY A 122 -1.02 -12.06 11.05
N LYS A 123 -2.01 -11.53 10.35
CA LYS A 123 -3.43 -11.89 10.55
C LYS A 123 -3.78 -13.28 10.03
N PHE A 124 -2.94 -13.86 9.15
CA PHE A 124 -3.17 -15.16 8.52
C PHE A 124 -2.48 -16.32 9.25
N PHE A 125 -1.66 -16.02 10.26
CA PHE A 125 -0.93 -17.02 11.03
C PHE A 125 -1.44 -17.01 12.47
N ASP A 126 -2.08 -18.10 12.87
CA ASP A 126 -2.48 -18.34 14.26
C ASP A 126 -1.30 -18.86 15.10
N LYS A 127 -1.56 -19.28 16.34
CA LYS A 127 -0.52 -19.73 17.27
C LYS A 127 0.26 -20.94 16.76
N GLU A 128 -0.38 -21.87 16.06
CA GLU A 128 0.24 -23.13 15.66
C GLU A 128 1.25 -22.91 14.52
N VAL A 129 0.99 -21.93 13.66
CA VAL A 129 1.84 -21.61 12.50
C VAL A 129 2.52 -20.23 12.60
N ALA A 130 2.45 -19.58 13.77
CA ALA A 130 2.96 -18.21 13.99
C ALA A 130 4.44 -18.03 13.62
N SER A 131 5.24 -19.09 13.76
CA SER A 131 6.67 -19.10 13.45
C SER A 131 6.96 -18.98 11.95
N LEU A 132 5.98 -19.34 11.09
CA LEU A 132 6.12 -19.27 9.64
C LEU A 132 5.91 -17.86 9.08
N LYS A 133 5.23 -16.97 9.82
CA LYS A 133 4.79 -15.65 9.30
C LYS A 133 5.92 -14.84 8.66
N ASP A 134 7.14 -14.93 9.19
CA ASP A 134 8.30 -14.14 8.75
C ASP A 134 8.89 -14.64 7.42
N TYR A 135 8.44 -15.79 6.93
CA TYR A 135 8.82 -16.38 5.65
C TYR A 135 7.80 -16.10 4.54
N TYR A 136 6.69 -15.46 4.88
CA TYR A 136 5.62 -15.09 3.95
C TYR A 136 5.55 -13.58 3.77
N THR A 137 5.09 -13.18 2.58
CA THR A 137 4.74 -11.79 2.30
C THR A 137 3.56 -11.75 1.33
N LEU A 138 3.06 -10.55 1.09
CA LEU A 138 2.08 -10.30 0.04
C LEU A 138 2.83 -10.06 -1.28
N PHE A 139 2.26 -10.57 -2.37
CA PHE A 139 2.72 -10.35 -3.73
C PHE A 139 1.74 -9.41 -4.43
N SER A 140 2.28 -8.45 -5.18
CA SER A 140 1.48 -7.59 -6.06
C SER A 140 1.16 -8.32 -7.35
N LEU A 141 -0.08 -8.15 -7.83
CA LEU A 141 -0.57 -8.61 -9.13
C LEU A 141 -0.71 -7.47 -10.15
N GLU A 142 0.05 -6.37 -9.98
CA GLU A 142 0.15 -5.32 -11.00
C GLU A 142 0.57 -5.88 -12.36
N ASP A 143 1.45 -6.88 -12.34
CA ASP A 143 1.76 -7.76 -13.47
C ASP A 143 1.34 -9.19 -13.07
N PRO A 144 0.19 -9.70 -13.55
CA PRO A 144 -0.31 -11.03 -13.20
C PRO A 144 0.63 -12.18 -13.62
N GLU A 145 1.38 -12.00 -14.71
CA GLU A 145 2.31 -13.00 -15.24
C GLU A 145 3.63 -13.01 -14.46
N ASN A 146 3.96 -11.89 -13.81
CA ASN A 146 5.14 -11.77 -12.97
C ASN A 146 4.83 -11.15 -11.60
N PRO A 147 4.14 -11.88 -10.70
CA PRO A 147 3.84 -11.39 -9.36
C PRO A 147 5.12 -11.13 -8.57
N ARG A 148 5.30 -9.91 -8.07
CA ARG A 148 6.50 -9.57 -7.27
C ARG A 148 6.21 -9.57 -5.77
N PRO A 149 7.16 -10.05 -4.93
CA PRO A 149 7.03 -9.96 -3.48
C PRO A 149 7.09 -8.50 -3.03
N LEU A 150 6.29 -8.17 -2.02
CA LEU A 150 6.31 -6.85 -1.37
C LEU A 150 7.20 -6.89 -0.12
N ASP A 151 7.89 -5.78 0.17
CA ASP A 151 8.81 -5.70 1.31
C ASP A 151 8.01 -5.69 2.63
N PRO A 152 8.10 -6.74 3.47
CA PRO A 152 7.26 -6.88 4.66
C PRO A 152 7.48 -5.76 5.70
N ARG A 153 8.61 -5.04 5.63
CA ARG A 153 8.98 -3.98 6.59
C ARG A 153 8.30 -2.65 6.29
N LYS A 154 7.82 -2.46 5.06
CA LYS A 154 7.23 -1.21 4.58
C LYS A 154 5.70 -1.23 4.71
N PRO A 155 5.05 -0.07 4.84
CA PRO A 155 3.61 0.07 4.63
C PRO A 155 3.19 -0.44 3.25
N LEU A 156 1.98 -1.01 3.13
CA LEU A 156 1.51 -1.56 1.86
C LEU A 156 1.50 -0.53 0.73
N PHE A 157 1.05 0.69 1.03
CA PHE A 157 1.00 1.79 0.06
C PHE A 157 2.36 2.15 -0.55
N ASN A 158 3.47 1.79 0.11
CA ASN A 158 4.83 2.10 -0.36
C ASN A 158 5.34 1.04 -1.33
N CYS A 159 4.62 -0.07 -1.45
CA CYS A 159 5.06 -1.23 -2.19
C CYS A 159 4.22 -1.51 -3.43
N THR A 160 2.95 -1.10 -3.49
CA THR A 160 2.04 -1.35 -4.61
C THR A 160 0.92 -0.31 -4.60
N LEU A 161 0.28 -0.11 -5.75
CA LEU A 161 -0.98 0.64 -5.84
C LEU A 161 -2.17 -0.26 -6.22
N ALA A 162 -1.92 -1.51 -6.60
CA ALA A 162 -2.94 -2.53 -6.75
C ALA A 162 -3.26 -3.15 -5.37
N PHE A 163 -4.28 -2.60 -4.71
CA PHE A 163 -4.70 -3.04 -3.38
C PHE A 163 -5.89 -4.00 -3.40
N ASP A 164 -6.59 -4.11 -4.52
CA ASP A 164 -7.82 -4.88 -4.71
C ASP A 164 -7.58 -6.39 -4.60
N ARG A 165 -6.43 -6.88 -5.09
CA ARG A 165 -6.09 -8.30 -5.06
C ARG A 165 -4.60 -8.50 -4.83
N LEU A 166 -4.26 -9.31 -3.84
CA LEU A 166 -2.89 -9.65 -3.48
C LEU A 166 -2.79 -11.15 -3.22
N VAL A 167 -1.59 -11.69 -3.32
CA VAL A 167 -1.35 -13.11 -3.03
C VAL A 167 -0.45 -13.26 -1.81
N LEU A 168 -0.88 -14.05 -0.83
CA LEU A 168 -0.05 -14.46 0.28
C LEU A 168 0.75 -15.70 -0.12
N LYS A 169 2.08 -15.55 -0.25
CA LYS A 169 2.99 -16.65 -0.59
C LYS A 169 4.27 -16.59 0.24
N ARG A 170 4.93 -17.74 0.35
CA ARG A 170 6.30 -17.82 0.87
C ARG A 170 7.23 -17.07 -0.07
N TYR A 171 8.08 -16.21 0.49
CA TYR A 171 9.12 -15.50 -0.27
C TYR A 171 10.54 -15.87 0.18
N LEU A 172 10.68 -16.47 1.36
CA LEU A 172 11.95 -16.99 1.86
C LEU A 172 11.91 -18.53 1.92
N TRP A 173 12.70 -19.15 1.06
CA TRP A 173 12.86 -20.61 0.95
C TRP A 173 13.92 -21.13 1.93
N ILE A 174 13.73 -20.80 3.21
CA ILE A 174 14.57 -21.28 4.31
C ILE A 174 13.70 -22.19 5.18
N PHE A 175 14.22 -23.38 5.50
CA PHE A 175 13.50 -24.45 6.20
C PHE A 175 14.21 -24.85 7.50
N PRO A 176 14.29 -23.98 8.52
CA PRO A 176 14.89 -24.36 9.79
C PRO A 176 14.11 -25.50 10.46
N PRO A 177 14.78 -26.47 11.09
CA PRO A 177 14.11 -27.61 11.72
C PRO A 177 13.04 -27.23 12.76
N HIS A 178 13.24 -26.12 13.47
CA HIS A 178 12.30 -25.66 14.48
C HIS A 178 10.93 -25.23 13.92
N LEU A 179 10.84 -24.93 12.61
CA LEU A 179 9.57 -24.62 11.93
C LEU A 179 8.75 -25.86 11.59
N MET A 180 9.35 -27.06 11.64
CA MET A 180 8.68 -28.33 11.31
C MET A 180 8.34 -29.14 12.57
N THR A 181 8.19 -28.46 13.71
CA THR A 181 7.95 -29.10 15.01
C THR A 181 6.49 -29.50 15.22
N ASN A 182 5.56 -28.98 14.41
CA ASN A 182 4.16 -29.39 14.39
C ASN A 182 3.69 -29.74 12.97
N VAL A 183 2.61 -30.53 12.90
CA VAL A 183 2.07 -31.08 11.65
C VAL A 183 1.55 -29.98 10.73
N ASP A 184 0.88 -28.95 11.27
CA ASP A 184 0.29 -27.88 10.46
C ASP A 184 1.35 -27.06 9.74
N SER A 185 2.44 -26.73 10.42
CA SER A 185 3.57 -26.00 9.84
C SER A 185 4.32 -26.84 8.82
N ALA A 186 4.55 -28.12 9.12
CA ALA A 186 5.15 -29.06 8.18
C ALA A 186 4.29 -29.22 6.92
N TRP A 187 2.97 -29.28 7.07
CA TRP A 187 2.03 -29.37 5.96
C TRP A 187 2.03 -28.10 5.10
N LEU A 188 2.04 -26.92 5.70
CA LEU A 188 2.16 -25.66 4.96
C LEU A 188 3.47 -25.60 4.17
N MET A 189 4.59 -25.94 4.80
CA MET A 189 5.90 -25.99 4.14
C MET A 189 5.93 -26.99 2.98
N TYR A 190 5.37 -28.18 3.16
CA TYR A 190 5.19 -29.16 2.09
C TYR A 190 4.34 -28.59 0.94
N SER A 191 3.21 -27.93 1.27
CA SER A 191 2.34 -27.31 0.28
C SER A 191 3.04 -26.21 -0.50
N ASP A 192 3.85 -25.38 0.17
CA ASP A 192 4.64 -24.34 -0.50
C ASP A 192 5.61 -24.98 -1.50
N CYS A 193 6.39 -25.99 -1.08
CA CYS A 193 7.35 -26.69 -1.95
C CYS A 193 6.64 -27.35 -3.13
N ARG A 194 5.51 -28.02 -2.87
CA ARG A 194 4.71 -28.67 -3.90
C ARG A 194 4.25 -27.64 -4.94
N SER A 195 3.64 -26.54 -4.50
CA SER A 195 3.20 -25.48 -5.41
C SER A 195 4.37 -24.88 -6.19
N TYR A 196 5.52 -24.65 -5.55
CA TYR A 196 6.70 -24.12 -6.24
C TYR A 196 7.19 -25.04 -7.36
N ILE A 197 7.26 -26.35 -7.12
CA ILE A 197 7.66 -27.33 -8.14
C ILE A 197 6.68 -27.29 -9.32
N PHE A 198 5.37 -27.37 -9.07
CA PHE A 198 4.36 -27.36 -10.14
C PHE A 198 4.28 -26.02 -10.89
N GLU A 199 4.47 -24.89 -10.20
CA GLU A 199 4.52 -23.55 -10.81
C GLU A 199 5.78 -23.38 -11.70
N HIS A 200 6.80 -24.23 -11.53
CA HIS A 200 8.07 -24.17 -12.25
C HIS A 200 8.40 -25.49 -12.96
N GLU A 201 7.41 -26.31 -13.32
CA GLU A 201 7.62 -27.58 -14.06
C GLU A 201 8.20 -27.39 -15.48
N GLU A 202 8.40 -26.15 -15.94
CA GLU A 202 9.27 -25.84 -17.09
C GLU A 202 10.78 -25.88 -16.76
N LEU A 203 11.15 -26.05 -15.50
CA LEU A 203 12.51 -26.39 -15.11
C LEU A 203 12.69 -27.89 -15.36
N ASP A 204 13.10 -28.25 -16.57
CA ASP A 204 13.68 -29.56 -16.88
C ASP A 204 14.81 -29.83 -15.86
N ILE A 205 14.49 -30.57 -14.79
CA ILE A 205 15.49 -31.11 -13.87
C ILE A 205 16.01 -32.38 -14.54
N PRO A 206 17.28 -32.42 -14.98
CA PRO A 206 17.88 -33.57 -15.65
C PRO A 206 17.99 -34.80 -14.74
#